data_AF-A0A929BYL2-F1
#
_entry.id   AF-A0A929BYL2-F1
#
_cell.length_a   1.000
_cell.length_b   1.000
_cell.length_c   1.000
_cell.angle_alpha   90.00
_cell.angle_beta   90.00
_cell.angle_gamma   90.00
#
_symmetry.space_group_name_H-M   'P 1'
#
loop_
_entity.id
_entity.type
_entity.pdbx_description
1 polymer ?
#
loop_
_entity_poly.entity_id
_entity_poly.type
_entity_poly.pdbx_seq_one_letter_code
_entity_poly.pdbx_strand_id
1 'polypeptide(L)'
;MIELPRFDDHKKHLQLISLQALAAADAHRAVREHLHLSSEGIEAGTHTLALKPGARIYLVAFGKAAPAMTRASIEILQNQIVDGVISAPHHIDDLPPSLQTYRAGHPLPDAGSLAAGRAAELLLESATADDLLLALISGGGSAMLELPLPGIELDDLRLLNTLLIQSGLPIDKINTVRRALSRIKNGGLARLAAPARVLSLILSDVVGDRLSAIASGPTVLKRASRAEARNILQESGLWTETCASIRSALARPDPPLERARHPMNILIGNNSRVVHAAGQQAHALGFSVKTVTTKMQGEAREV
;
A
#
# COMPACT_ATOMS: atom_id res chain seq x y z
N MET A 1 -25.22 -27.65 27.55
CA MET A 1 -25.79 -27.72 26.19
C MET A 1 -25.58 -26.36 25.56
N ILE A 2 -24.86 -26.28 24.45
CA ILE A 2 -24.84 -25.06 23.63
C ILE A 2 -26.23 -24.98 23.00
N GLU A 3 -26.98 -23.93 23.34
CA GLU A 3 -28.29 -23.70 22.75
C GLU A 3 -28.09 -23.43 21.26
N LEU A 4 -28.70 -24.25 20.40
CA LEU A 4 -28.57 -24.09 18.95
C LEU A 4 -29.15 -22.72 18.54
N PRO A 5 -28.53 -22.01 17.58
CA PRO A 5 -28.97 -20.69 17.20
C PRO A 5 -30.42 -20.75 16.69
N ARG A 6 -31.31 -20.00 17.34
CA ARG A 6 -32.69 -19.86 16.87
C ARG A 6 -32.72 -18.85 15.71
N PHE A 7 -33.39 -19.22 14.63
CA PHE A 7 -33.49 -18.35 13.44
C PHE A 7 -34.20 -17.02 13.74
N ASP A 8 -35.05 -16.98 14.77
CA ASP A 8 -35.76 -15.78 15.20
C ASP A 8 -34.81 -14.64 15.60
N ASP A 9 -33.58 -14.96 16.05
CA ASP A 9 -32.54 -13.99 16.43
C ASP A 9 -31.57 -13.65 15.29
N HIS A 10 -31.88 -14.00 14.03
CA HIS A 10 -30.97 -13.85 12.89
C HIS A 10 -30.35 -12.45 12.76
N LYS A 11 -31.11 -11.37 13.03
CA LYS A 11 -30.57 -10.00 12.97
C LYS A 11 -29.42 -9.78 13.96
N LYS A 12 -29.57 -10.28 15.20
CA LYS A 12 -28.55 -10.19 16.24
C LYS A 12 -27.33 -11.02 15.86
N HIS A 13 -27.53 -12.24 15.36
CA HIS A 13 -26.44 -13.09 14.90
C HIS A 13 -25.66 -12.46 13.74
N LEU A 14 -26.36 -11.94 12.72
CA LEU A 14 -25.74 -11.25 11.59
C LEU A 14 -24.96 -10.01 12.04
N GLN A 15 -25.49 -9.25 13.00
CA GLN A 15 -24.79 -8.10 13.56
C GLN A 15 -23.50 -8.51 14.26
N LEU A 16 -23.52 -9.56 15.09
CA LEU A 16 -22.32 -10.07 15.76
C LEU A 16 -21.27 -10.57 14.77
N ILE A 17 -21.69 -11.32 13.76
CA ILE A 17 -20.81 -11.80 12.67
C ILE A 17 -20.18 -10.63 11.93
N SER A 18 -20.98 -9.62 11.58
CA SER A 18 -20.52 -8.41 10.88
C SER A 18 -19.53 -7.61 11.73
N LEU A 19 -19.81 -7.42 13.03
CA LEU A 19 -18.90 -6.73 13.95
C LEU A 19 -17.56 -7.45 14.07
N GLN A 20 -17.56 -8.79 14.15
CA GLN A 20 -16.32 -9.56 14.20
C GLN A 20 -15.54 -9.47 12.88
N ALA A 21 -16.23 -9.48 11.75
CA ALA A 21 -15.64 -9.28 10.43
C ALA A 21 -14.98 -7.89 10.31
N LEU A 22 -15.68 -6.83 10.73
CA LEU A 22 -15.17 -5.47 10.75
C LEU A 22 -13.98 -5.33 11.70
N ALA A 23 -14.03 -5.94 12.88
CA ALA A 23 -12.92 -5.94 13.82
C ALA A 23 -11.67 -6.62 13.23
N ALA A 24 -11.83 -7.66 12.41
CA ALA A 24 -10.71 -8.30 11.70
C ALA A 24 -10.18 -7.47 10.52
N ALA A 25 -10.97 -6.52 10.01
CA ALA A 25 -10.57 -5.55 8.99
C ALA A 25 -9.92 -4.29 9.58
N ASP A 26 -9.96 -4.12 10.91
CA ASP A 26 -9.44 -2.94 11.57
C ASP A 26 -7.91 -2.83 11.41
N ALA A 27 -7.48 -1.70 10.86
CA ALA A 27 -6.10 -1.48 10.49
C ALA A 27 -5.17 -1.31 11.70
N HIS A 28 -5.66 -0.66 12.76
CA HIS A 28 -4.89 -0.44 13.98
C HIS A 28 -4.63 -1.78 14.68
N ARG A 29 -5.68 -2.58 14.86
CA ARG A 29 -5.62 -3.94 15.38
C ARG A 29 -4.74 -4.85 14.52
N ALA A 30 -4.84 -4.76 13.19
CA ALA A 30 -4.00 -5.56 12.30
C ALA A 30 -2.51 -5.28 12.50
N VAL A 31 -2.11 -4.01 12.69
CA VAL A 31 -0.73 -3.66 13.04
C VAL A 31 -0.38 -4.21 14.42
N ARG A 32 -1.21 -3.99 15.45
CA ARG A 32 -0.92 -4.48 16.82
C ARG A 32 -0.77 -6.00 16.93
N GLU A 33 -1.46 -6.76 16.10
CA GLU A 33 -1.32 -8.21 16.08
C GLU A 33 -0.03 -8.67 15.40
N HIS A 34 0.48 -7.90 14.43
CA HIS A 34 1.59 -8.31 13.56
C HIS A 34 2.89 -7.56 13.79
N LEU A 35 2.92 -6.50 14.60
CA LEU A 35 4.11 -5.71 14.88
C LEU A 35 4.33 -5.65 16.39
N HIS A 36 5.51 -6.07 16.83
CA HIS A 36 5.91 -6.02 18.22
C HIS A 36 7.35 -5.51 18.33
N LEU A 37 7.65 -4.85 19.43
CA LEU A 37 9.01 -4.46 19.79
C LEU A 37 9.48 -5.37 20.93
N SER A 38 10.59 -6.07 20.73
CA SER A 38 11.24 -6.91 21.74
C SER A 38 12.67 -6.45 21.99
N SER A 39 13.33 -7.06 22.99
CA SER A 39 14.74 -6.79 23.28
C SER A 39 15.67 -7.16 22.12
N GLU A 40 15.23 -8.07 21.25
CA GLU A 40 16.01 -8.54 20.09
C GLU A 40 15.79 -7.67 18.85
N GLY A 41 14.80 -6.78 18.83
CA GLY A 41 14.49 -5.88 17.71
C GLY A 41 13.00 -5.81 17.41
N ILE A 42 12.66 -5.82 16.12
CA ILE A 42 11.26 -5.77 15.66
C ILE A 42 10.79 -7.16 15.26
N GLU A 43 9.69 -7.59 15.84
CA GLU A 43 8.96 -8.78 15.42
C GLU A 43 7.82 -8.34 14.51
N ALA A 44 7.80 -8.87 13.29
CA ALA A 44 6.81 -8.56 12.29
C ALA A 44 6.28 -9.87 11.66
N GLY A 45 5.02 -10.21 11.90
CA GLY A 45 4.45 -11.50 11.50
C GLY A 45 5.24 -12.67 12.07
N THR A 46 5.85 -13.49 11.21
CA THR A 46 6.71 -14.62 11.60
C THR A 46 8.21 -14.29 11.51
N HIS A 47 8.56 -13.02 11.34
CA HIS A 47 9.94 -12.58 11.13
C HIS A 47 10.43 -11.72 12.30
N THR A 48 11.70 -11.86 12.63
CA THR A 48 12.39 -11.01 13.60
C THR A 48 13.52 -10.26 12.90
N LEU A 49 13.54 -8.94 13.05
CA LEU A 49 14.58 -8.05 12.54
C LEU A 49 15.39 -7.49 13.71
N ALA A 50 16.63 -7.94 13.83
CA ALA A 50 17.55 -7.35 14.79
C ALA A 50 17.81 -5.87 14.49
N LEU A 51 17.60 -4.99 15.46
CA LEU A 51 18.00 -3.59 15.38
C LEU A 51 19.38 -3.43 16.00
N LYS A 52 20.31 -2.84 15.26
CA LYS A 52 21.60 -2.48 15.84
C LYS A 52 21.41 -1.34 16.84
N PRO A 53 22.25 -1.22 17.87
CA PRO A 53 22.26 -0.04 18.73
C PRO A 53 22.36 1.23 17.89
N GLY A 54 21.44 2.18 18.10
CA GLY A 54 21.38 3.44 17.34
C GLY A 54 20.75 3.34 15.95
N ALA A 55 20.23 2.18 15.54
CA ALA A 55 19.47 2.06 14.29
C ALA A 55 18.21 2.93 14.34
N ARG A 56 17.98 3.70 13.28
CA ARG A 56 16.82 4.58 13.17
C ARG A 56 15.71 3.91 12.39
N ILE A 57 14.46 4.10 12.81
CA ILE A 57 13.30 3.68 12.03
C ILE A 57 12.70 4.91 11.35
N TYR A 58 12.73 4.90 10.02
CA TYR A 58 11.99 5.86 9.19
C TYR A 58 10.62 5.29 8.87
N LEU A 59 9.58 6.11 9.00
CA LEU A 59 8.21 5.70 8.69
C LEU A 59 7.73 6.31 7.36
N VAL A 60 7.26 5.49 6.42
CA VAL A 60 6.51 5.97 5.25
C VAL A 60 5.17 5.25 5.20
N ALA A 61 4.09 5.96 5.54
CA ALA A 61 2.75 5.41 5.59
C ALA A 61 1.87 6.04 4.50
N PHE A 62 1.16 5.23 3.72
CA PHE A 62 0.30 5.76 2.66
C PHE A 62 -0.91 4.88 2.32
N GLY A 63 -1.99 5.55 1.94
CA GLY A 63 -3.29 4.94 1.64
C GLY A 63 -4.35 5.28 2.68
N LYS A 64 -5.58 4.79 2.45
CA LYS A 64 -6.77 5.14 3.26
C LYS A 64 -6.63 4.77 4.74
N ALA A 65 -5.91 3.69 5.05
CA ALA A 65 -5.72 3.20 6.41
C ALA A 65 -4.39 3.66 7.04
N ALA A 66 -3.57 4.44 6.32
CA ALA A 66 -2.31 4.95 6.84
C ALA A 66 -2.43 5.66 8.21
N PRO A 67 -3.50 6.44 8.51
CA PRO A 67 -3.68 7.03 9.83
C PRO A 67 -3.73 6.01 10.97
N ALA A 68 -4.59 5.00 10.84
CA ALA A 68 -4.78 3.98 11.86
C ALA A 68 -3.53 3.11 12.03
N MET A 69 -2.88 2.74 10.92
CA MET A 69 -1.63 1.97 10.94
C MET A 69 -0.49 2.76 11.59
N THR A 70 -0.40 4.06 11.31
CA THR A 70 0.60 4.96 11.89
C THR A 70 0.44 5.04 13.41
N ARG A 71 -0.78 5.29 13.90
CA ARG A 71 -1.06 5.36 15.34
C ARG A 71 -0.66 4.09 16.07
N ALA A 72 -1.07 2.93 15.54
CA ALA A 72 -0.66 1.64 16.12
C ALA A 72 0.87 1.47 16.14
N SER A 73 1.56 1.85 15.06
CA SER A 73 3.02 1.73 14.98
C SER A 73 3.73 2.63 15.99
N ILE A 74 3.23 3.85 16.23
CA ILE A 74 3.77 4.76 17.24
C ILE A 74 3.54 4.22 18.66
N GLU A 75 2.36 3.67 18.94
CA GLU A 75 2.08 3.07 20.25
C GLU A 75 3.05 1.92 20.58
N ILE A 76 3.44 1.14 19.55
CA ILE A 76 4.29 -0.05 19.69
C ILE A 76 5.78 0.33 19.70
N LEU A 77 6.22 1.13 18.73
CA LEU A 77 7.65 1.43 18.49
C LEU A 77 8.11 2.69 19.22
N GLN A 78 7.18 3.56 19.63
CA GLN A 78 7.44 4.77 20.41
C GLN A 78 8.58 5.61 19.80
N ASN A 79 9.61 5.90 20.59
CA ASN A 79 10.73 6.76 20.21
C ASN A 79 11.71 6.13 19.21
N GLN A 80 11.49 4.88 18.78
CA GLN A 80 12.33 4.24 17.76
C GLN A 80 12.05 4.81 16.36
N ILE A 81 10.84 5.36 16.13
CA ILE A 81 10.50 6.07 14.90
C ILE A 81 11.06 7.49 15.00
N VAL A 82 12.09 7.79 14.21
CA VAL A 82 12.82 9.05 14.32
C VAL A 82 12.21 10.16 13.47
N ASP A 83 11.62 9.81 12.33
CA ASP A 83 11.10 10.74 11.33
C ASP A 83 10.18 9.96 10.37
N GLY A 84 9.26 10.64 9.71
CA GLY A 84 8.34 9.96 8.80
C GLY A 84 7.40 10.84 8.00
N VAL A 85 6.88 10.23 6.94
CA VAL A 85 5.95 10.83 5.99
C VAL A 85 4.68 9.99 5.95
N ILE A 86 3.53 10.64 6.17
CA ILE A 86 2.23 10.00 6.14
C ILE A 86 1.36 10.66 5.07
N SER A 87 0.90 9.89 4.10
CA SER A 87 0.04 10.35 3.01
C SER A 87 -1.33 9.68 3.02
N ALA A 88 -2.37 10.46 3.27
CA ALA A 88 -3.72 9.96 3.57
C ALA A 88 -4.80 10.91 3.01
N PRO A 89 -6.07 10.48 2.87
CA PRO A 89 -7.13 11.35 2.32
C PRO A 89 -7.51 12.51 3.26
N HIS A 90 -7.17 12.38 4.54
CA HIS A 90 -7.42 13.35 5.60
C HIS A 90 -6.17 13.56 6.44
N HIS A 91 -6.06 14.73 7.07
CA HIS A 91 -5.01 15.03 8.02
C HIS A 91 -5.12 14.14 9.27
N ILE A 92 -4.00 13.99 9.99
CA ILE A 92 -3.93 13.19 11.20
C ILE A 92 -3.43 14.10 12.31
N ASP A 93 -4.28 14.32 13.30
CA ASP A 93 -3.93 15.09 14.50
C ASP A 93 -3.14 14.23 15.50
N ASP A 94 -2.48 14.91 16.43
CA ASP A 94 -1.78 14.35 17.59
C ASP A 94 -0.62 13.40 17.26
N LEU A 95 0.09 13.67 16.16
CA LEU A 95 1.34 12.98 15.83
C LEU A 95 2.57 13.71 16.41
N PRO A 96 3.67 12.99 16.69
CA PRO A 96 4.96 13.61 16.98
C PRO A 96 5.36 14.63 15.90
N PRO A 97 6.01 15.76 16.24
CA PRO A 97 6.42 16.77 15.27
C PRO A 97 7.36 16.26 14.16
N SER A 98 8.06 15.15 14.40
CA SER A 98 8.90 14.49 13.40
C SER A 98 8.09 13.73 12.34
N LEU A 99 6.77 13.59 12.49
CA LEU A 99 5.92 12.89 11.52
C LEU A 99 5.11 13.90 10.72
N GLN A 100 5.47 14.05 9.45
CA GLN A 100 4.83 14.99 8.54
C GLN A 100 3.65 14.33 7.83
N THR A 101 2.50 15.00 7.84
CA THR A 101 1.29 14.49 7.18
C THR A 101 0.95 15.29 5.94
N TYR A 102 0.53 14.57 4.90
CA TYR A 102 0.15 15.10 3.61
C TYR A 102 -1.25 14.62 3.28
N ARG A 103 -2.17 15.58 3.10
CA ARG A 103 -3.49 15.28 2.55
C ARG A 103 -3.33 15.02 1.05
N ALA A 104 -3.64 13.81 0.60
CA ALA A 104 -3.44 13.37 -0.77
C ALA A 104 -4.71 12.81 -1.42
N GLY A 105 -4.81 13.01 -2.72
CA GLY A 105 -5.96 12.63 -3.54
C GLY A 105 -6.08 11.13 -3.83
N HIS A 106 -7.32 10.69 -4.03
CA HIS A 106 -7.68 9.36 -4.54
C HIS A 106 -9.05 9.46 -5.25
N PRO A 107 -9.25 8.84 -6.43
CA PRO A 107 -8.44 7.78 -7.05
C PRO A 107 -7.24 8.25 -7.88
N LEU A 108 -7.06 9.57 -8.06
CA LEU A 108 -5.97 10.15 -8.85
C LEU A 108 -5.00 10.93 -7.95
N PRO A 109 -3.69 10.92 -8.27
CA PRO A 109 -2.73 11.73 -7.55
C PRO A 109 -3.03 13.22 -7.71
N ASP A 110 -2.74 13.99 -6.66
CA ASP A 110 -2.83 15.44 -6.66
C ASP A 110 -1.53 16.08 -6.15
N ALA A 111 -1.56 17.39 -5.89
CA ALA A 111 -0.38 18.10 -5.40
C ALA A 111 0.10 17.56 -4.05
N GLY A 112 -0.81 17.11 -3.19
CA GLY A 112 -0.47 16.48 -1.91
C GLY A 112 0.23 15.14 -2.10
N SER A 113 -0.22 14.34 -3.08
CA SER A 113 0.45 13.09 -3.45
C SER A 113 1.90 13.29 -3.88
N LEU A 114 2.16 14.33 -4.69
CA LEU A 114 3.49 14.67 -5.17
C LEU A 114 4.37 15.26 -4.06
N ALA A 115 3.79 16.10 -3.17
CA ALA A 115 4.49 16.64 -2.02
C ALA A 115 4.94 15.51 -1.07
N ALA A 116 4.06 14.55 -0.79
CA ALA A 116 4.39 13.37 0.00
C ALA A 116 5.48 12.52 -0.66
N GLY A 117 5.43 12.33 -1.98
CA GLY A 117 6.46 11.58 -2.72
C GLY A 117 7.84 12.23 -2.63
N ARG A 118 7.91 13.56 -2.78
CA ARG A 118 9.17 14.33 -2.62
C ARG A 118 9.68 14.27 -1.18
N ALA A 119 8.79 14.42 -0.20
CA ALA A 119 9.16 14.34 1.21
C ALA A 119 9.70 12.95 1.57
N ALA A 120 9.08 11.88 1.06
CA ALA A 120 9.56 10.52 1.28
C ALA A 120 10.93 10.26 0.63
N GLU A 121 11.19 10.84 -0.55
CA GLU A 121 12.53 10.82 -1.14
C GLU A 121 13.55 11.51 -0.23
N LEU A 122 13.29 12.76 0.17
CA LEU A 122 14.19 13.53 1.04
C LEU A 122 14.45 12.86 2.39
N LEU A 123 13.40 12.29 3.00
CA LEU A 123 13.50 11.51 4.24
C LEU A 123 14.52 10.38 4.11
N LEU A 124 14.50 9.68 2.98
CA LEU A 124 15.27 8.46 2.75
C LEU A 124 16.67 8.71 2.17
N GLU A 125 16.99 9.92 1.70
CA GLU A 125 18.33 10.27 1.22
C GLU A 125 19.43 10.06 2.28
N SER A 126 19.09 10.23 3.56
CA SER A 126 20.03 10.08 4.69
C SER A 126 20.03 8.68 5.32
N ALA A 127 19.27 7.73 4.75
CA ALA A 127 19.16 6.38 5.27
C ALA A 127 20.45 5.60 5.03
N THR A 128 20.85 4.82 6.04
CA THR A 128 22.07 4.01 6.03
C THR A 128 21.73 2.53 6.12
N ALA A 129 22.74 1.66 5.96
CA ALA A 129 22.55 0.21 5.97
C ALA A 129 22.08 -0.35 7.33
N ASP A 130 22.23 0.42 8.40
CA ASP A 130 21.83 0.05 9.75
C ASP A 130 20.38 0.45 10.07
N ASP A 131 19.83 1.40 9.31
CA ASP A 131 18.48 1.90 9.47
C ASP A 131 17.43 0.94 8.89
N LEU A 132 16.18 1.22 9.24
CA LEU A 132 15.00 0.51 8.78
C LEU A 132 13.98 1.50 8.23
N LEU A 133 13.52 1.28 7.01
CA LEU A 133 12.25 1.83 6.54
C LEU A 133 11.11 0.91 6.97
N LEU A 134 10.19 1.41 7.79
CA LEU A 134 8.87 0.84 8.01
C LEU A 134 7.89 1.47 7.01
N ALA A 135 7.45 0.69 6.03
CA ALA A 135 6.45 1.09 5.05
C ALA A 135 5.05 0.58 5.44
N LEU A 136 4.08 1.47 5.67
CA LEU A 136 2.70 1.09 5.97
C LEU A 136 1.83 1.33 4.73
N ILE A 137 1.34 0.26 4.11
CA ILE A 137 0.73 0.31 2.78
C ILE A 137 -0.72 -0.16 2.88
N SER A 138 -1.64 0.64 2.36
CA SER A 138 -3.06 0.28 2.28
C SER A 138 -3.71 0.71 0.97
N GLY A 139 -4.98 0.34 0.80
CA GLY A 139 -5.81 0.67 -0.35
C GLY A 139 -5.77 2.17 -0.71
N GLY A 140 -5.70 2.45 -2.01
CA GLY A 140 -5.56 3.80 -2.56
C GLY A 140 -4.14 4.38 -2.59
N GLY A 141 -3.14 3.65 -2.08
CA GLY A 141 -1.75 4.10 -2.04
C GLY A 141 -1.14 4.48 -3.41
N SER A 142 -1.59 3.85 -4.51
CA SER A 142 -1.13 4.18 -5.87
C SER A 142 -1.32 5.65 -6.25
N ALA A 143 -2.34 6.31 -5.69
CA ALA A 143 -2.65 7.72 -5.91
C ALA A 143 -2.08 8.62 -4.82
N MET A 144 -2.07 8.15 -3.56
CA MET A 144 -1.72 8.99 -2.41
C MET A 144 -0.21 9.19 -2.24
N LEU A 145 0.64 8.29 -2.72
CA LEU A 145 2.10 8.50 -2.74
C LEU A 145 2.62 8.39 -4.17
N GLU A 146 3.02 9.52 -4.75
CA GLU A 146 3.50 9.56 -6.13
C GLU A 146 4.72 10.46 -6.26
N LEU A 147 5.72 9.96 -6.99
CA LEU A 147 6.90 10.73 -7.35
C LEU A 147 7.16 10.49 -8.84
N PRO A 148 6.74 11.40 -9.73
CA PRO A 148 6.94 11.25 -11.16
C PRO A 148 8.43 11.22 -11.52
N LEU A 149 8.75 10.73 -12.72
CA LEU A 149 10.09 10.92 -13.28
C LEU A 149 10.38 12.42 -13.47
N PRO A 150 11.66 12.84 -13.40
CA PRO A 150 12.02 14.25 -13.52
C PRO A 150 11.50 14.88 -14.82
N GLY A 151 10.88 16.06 -14.70
CA GLY A 151 10.30 16.80 -15.81
C GLY A 151 8.85 16.43 -16.14
N ILE A 152 8.21 15.52 -15.40
CA ILE A 152 6.77 15.24 -15.48
C ILE A 152 6.07 15.97 -14.35
N GLU A 153 5.13 16.85 -14.70
CA GLU A 153 4.35 17.62 -13.74
C GLU A 153 2.98 16.98 -13.47
N LEU A 154 2.26 17.52 -12.47
CA LEU A 154 0.94 17.00 -12.08
C LEU A 154 -0.06 17.02 -13.26
N ASP A 155 -0.05 18.08 -14.05
CA ASP A 155 -1.00 18.23 -15.16
C ASP A 155 -0.69 17.27 -16.30
N ASP A 156 0.58 16.89 -16.50
CA ASP A 156 0.95 15.81 -17.44
C ASP A 156 0.34 14.48 -17.00
N LEU A 157 0.43 14.16 -15.70
CA LEU A 157 -0.16 12.93 -15.15
C LEU A 157 -1.69 12.93 -15.25
N ARG A 158 -2.33 14.09 -15.02
CA ARG A 158 -3.78 14.24 -15.17
C ARG A 158 -4.22 14.01 -16.61
N LEU A 159 -3.56 14.65 -17.58
CA LEU A 159 -3.87 14.46 -18.99
C LEU A 159 -3.69 12.99 -19.39
N LEU A 160 -2.55 12.40 -19.06
CA LEU A 160 -2.29 10.99 -19.35
C LEU A 160 -3.35 10.07 -18.77
N ASN A 161 -3.73 10.29 -17.51
CA ASN A 161 -4.71 9.46 -16.86
C ASN A 161 -6.09 9.57 -17.52
N THR A 162 -6.51 10.78 -17.93
CA THR A 162 -7.74 10.98 -18.69
C THR A 162 -7.72 10.19 -19.99
N LEU A 163 -6.63 10.29 -20.77
CA LEU A 163 -6.44 9.52 -22.01
C LEU A 163 -6.51 8.01 -21.76
N LEU A 164 -5.80 7.52 -20.74
CA LEU A 164 -5.77 6.10 -20.40
C LEU A 164 -7.15 5.56 -19.98
N ILE A 165 -7.91 6.29 -19.17
CA ILE A 165 -9.25 5.86 -18.74
C ILE A 165 -10.23 5.87 -19.92
N GLN A 166 -10.18 6.89 -20.77
CA GLN A 166 -11.08 7.03 -21.92
C GLN A 166 -10.79 6.00 -23.03
N SER A 167 -9.57 5.45 -23.07
CA SER A 167 -9.16 4.48 -24.10
C SER A 167 -9.80 3.10 -24.00
N GLY A 168 -10.48 2.77 -22.88
CA GLY A 168 -11.00 1.42 -22.65
C GLY A 168 -9.93 0.34 -22.47
N LEU A 169 -8.66 0.72 -22.27
CA LEU A 169 -7.58 -0.22 -22.03
C LEU A 169 -7.83 -1.06 -20.76
N PRO A 170 -7.46 -2.35 -20.76
CA PRO A 170 -7.46 -3.15 -19.55
C PRO A 170 -6.63 -2.49 -18.44
N ILE A 171 -7.10 -2.61 -17.19
CA ILE A 171 -6.47 -1.99 -16.02
C ILE A 171 -4.98 -2.35 -15.86
N ASP A 172 -4.58 -3.57 -16.25
CA ASP A 172 -3.20 -4.01 -16.21
C ASP A 172 -2.30 -3.22 -17.20
N LYS A 173 -2.82 -2.84 -18.37
CA LYS A 173 -2.10 -1.99 -19.34
C LYS A 173 -1.99 -0.55 -18.81
N ILE A 174 -3.07 0.00 -18.28
CA ILE A 174 -3.09 1.34 -17.64
C ILE A 174 -2.04 1.40 -16.52
N ASN A 175 -2.04 0.41 -15.63
CA ASN A 175 -1.09 0.33 -14.53
C ASN A 175 0.36 0.14 -15.00
N THR A 176 0.58 -0.53 -16.14
CA THR A 176 1.92 -0.67 -16.71
C THR A 176 2.49 0.68 -17.15
N VAL A 177 1.68 1.50 -17.83
CA VAL A 177 2.08 2.87 -18.21
C VAL A 177 2.32 3.74 -16.96
N ARG A 178 1.37 3.76 -16.01
CA ARG A 178 1.49 4.58 -14.78
C ARG A 178 2.73 4.23 -13.96
N ARG A 179 3.07 2.94 -13.85
CA ARG A 179 4.26 2.48 -13.11
C ARG A 179 5.57 2.88 -13.78
N ALA A 180 5.64 2.88 -15.11
CA ALA A 180 6.86 3.24 -15.83
C ALA A 180 7.27 4.71 -15.67
N LEU A 181 6.34 5.57 -15.24
CA LEU A 181 6.53 7.00 -15.05
C LEU A 181 6.74 7.41 -13.59
N SER A 182 6.79 6.44 -12.67
CA SER A 182 6.91 6.68 -11.23
C SER A 182 8.25 6.19 -10.68
N ARG A 183 8.83 6.98 -9.78
CA ARG A 183 10.04 6.65 -9.00
C ARG A 183 9.71 5.89 -7.70
N ILE A 184 8.44 5.81 -7.31
CA ILE A 184 7.97 5.12 -6.09
C ILE A 184 7.51 3.70 -6.40
N LYS A 185 6.82 3.50 -7.52
CA LYS A 185 6.20 2.21 -7.88
C LYS A 185 7.23 1.16 -8.31
N ASN A 186 6.81 -0.11 -8.46
CA ASN A 186 7.67 -1.23 -8.89
C ASN A 186 8.96 -1.41 -8.06
N GLY A 187 8.90 -1.21 -6.75
CA GLY A 187 10.07 -1.30 -5.88
C GLY A 187 10.83 0.02 -5.75
N GLY A 188 10.28 1.12 -6.26
CA GLY A 188 10.91 2.44 -6.24
C GLY A 188 11.12 2.98 -4.84
N LEU A 189 10.13 2.86 -3.96
CA LEU A 189 10.28 3.22 -2.54
C LEU A 189 11.37 2.39 -1.85
N ALA A 190 11.44 1.08 -2.13
CA ALA A 190 12.50 0.24 -1.60
C ALA A 190 13.90 0.60 -2.15
N ARG A 191 13.98 1.15 -3.37
CA ARG A 191 15.24 1.68 -3.94
C ARG A 191 15.62 3.02 -3.34
N LEU A 192 14.66 3.92 -3.12
CA LEU A 192 14.91 5.18 -2.40
C LEU A 192 15.43 4.94 -0.98
N ALA A 193 14.98 3.87 -0.33
CA ALA A 193 15.46 3.49 1.00
C ALA A 193 16.84 2.83 1.01
N ALA A 194 17.39 2.43 -0.15
CA ALA A 194 18.68 1.74 -0.17
C ALA A 194 19.80 2.68 0.34
N PRO A 195 20.71 2.21 1.22
CA PRO A 195 20.99 0.81 1.56
C PRO A 195 20.24 0.25 2.80
N ALA A 196 19.30 1.01 3.38
CA ALA A 196 18.53 0.58 4.55
C ALA A 196 17.69 -0.67 4.28
N ARG A 197 17.32 -1.35 5.36
CA ARG A 197 16.37 -2.48 5.29
C ARG A 197 14.96 -1.93 5.11
N VAL A 198 14.09 -2.70 4.49
CA VAL A 198 12.69 -2.32 4.26
C VAL A 198 11.78 -3.40 4.85
N LEU A 199 10.95 -3.00 5.81
CA LEU A 199 9.83 -3.79 6.34
C LEU A 199 8.53 -3.12 5.90
N SER A 200 7.67 -3.85 5.20
CA SER A 200 6.36 -3.35 4.78
C SER A 200 5.24 -4.10 5.47
N LEU A 201 4.33 -3.38 6.12
CA LEU A 201 3.07 -3.93 6.60
C LEU A 201 1.96 -3.52 5.63
N ILE A 202 1.26 -4.50 5.07
CA ILE A 202 0.37 -4.30 3.93
C ILE A 202 -1.05 -4.73 4.28
N LEU A 203 -2.01 -3.83 4.05
CA LEU A 203 -3.44 -4.12 4.01
C LEU A 203 -3.89 -4.17 2.55
N SER A 204 -4.35 -5.35 2.11
CA SER A 204 -4.75 -5.59 0.73
C SER A 204 -6.25 -5.34 0.53
N ASP A 205 -6.57 -4.45 -0.41
CA ASP A 205 -7.88 -4.31 -1.04
C ASP A 205 -7.93 -4.96 -2.43
N VAL A 206 -6.90 -5.71 -2.81
CA VAL A 206 -6.77 -6.34 -4.13
C VAL A 206 -7.18 -7.80 -4.03
N VAL A 207 -8.12 -8.22 -4.88
CA VAL A 207 -8.52 -9.63 -4.94
C VAL A 207 -7.32 -10.52 -5.32
N GLY A 208 -7.06 -11.53 -4.49
CA GLY A 208 -5.92 -12.44 -4.65
C GLY A 208 -4.59 -11.90 -4.13
N ASP A 209 -4.58 -10.73 -3.47
CA ASP A 209 -3.45 -10.20 -2.68
C ASP A 209 -2.12 -10.10 -3.45
N ARG A 210 -2.20 -9.81 -4.74
CA ARG A 210 -1.01 -9.64 -5.58
C ARG A 210 -0.24 -8.40 -5.13
N LEU A 211 0.85 -8.59 -4.38
CA LEU A 211 1.68 -7.51 -3.82
C LEU A 211 2.14 -6.48 -4.87
N SER A 212 2.44 -6.93 -6.09
CA SER A 212 2.85 -6.05 -7.19
C SER A 212 1.74 -5.13 -7.72
N ALA A 213 0.48 -5.44 -7.41
CA ALA A 213 -0.69 -4.64 -7.75
C ALA A 213 -1.09 -3.70 -6.59
N ILE A 214 -0.93 -4.13 -5.34
CA ILE A 214 -1.24 -3.31 -4.15
C ILE A 214 -0.36 -2.06 -4.16
N ALA A 215 -0.99 -0.90 -4.24
CA ALA A 215 -0.33 0.40 -4.40
C ALA A 215 0.72 0.44 -5.54
N SER A 216 0.58 -0.44 -6.55
CA SER A 216 1.55 -0.64 -7.63
C SER A 216 2.94 -1.14 -7.19
N GLY A 217 2.99 -1.88 -6.08
CA GLY A 217 4.16 -2.62 -5.60
C GLY A 217 5.38 -1.77 -5.27
N PRO A 218 5.29 -0.71 -4.45
CA PRO A 218 6.40 0.21 -4.19
C PRO A 218 7.58 -0.44 -3.44
N THR A 219 7.35 -1.58 -2.79
CA THR A 219 8.34 -2.39 -2.08
C THR A 219 8.49 -3.79 -2.68
N VAL A 220 7.96 -4.01 -3.89
CA VAL A 220 8.15 -5.24 -4.66
C VAL A 220 9.16 -4.95 -5.76
N LEU A 221 10.38 -5.47 -5.64
CA LEU A 221 11.46 -5.24 -6.59
C LEU A 221 11.14 -5.89 -7.95
N LYS A 222 10.49 -5.11 -8.83
CA LYS A 222 10.21 -5.49 -10.22
C LYS A 222 10.85 -4.48 -11.15
N ARG A 223 11.31 -4.93 -12.31
CA ARG A 223 11.74 -4.02 -13.38
C ARG A 223 10.52 -3.34 -13.99
N ALA A 224 10.48 -2.01 -13.94
CA ALA A 224 9.60 -1.23 -14.80
C ALA A 224 10.19 -1.23 -16.22
N SER A 225 9.34 -1.34 -17.23
CA SER A 225 9.74 -1.27 -18.64
C SER A 225 9.14 -0.04 -19.29
N ARG A 226 9.97 0.98 -19.51
CA ARG A 226 9.61 2.18 -20.28
C ARG A 226 9.27 1.82 -21.72
N ALA A 227 9.95 0.82 -22.27
CA ALA A 227 9.68 0.31 -23.62
C ALA A 227 8.27 -0.32 -23.73
N GLU A 228 7.87 -1.12 -22.74
CA GLU A 228 6.52 -1.72 -22.70
C GLU A 228 5.44 -0.64 -22.58
N ALA A 229 5.62 0.35 -21.69
CA ALA A 229 4.70 1.47 -21.56
C ALA A 229 4.59 2.28 -22.87
N ARG A 230 5.71 2.52 -23.55
CA ARG A 230 5.73 3.17 -24.87
C ARG A 230 4.95 2.37 -25.90
N ASN A 231 5.16 1.06 -25.98
CA ASN A 231 4.45 0.20 -26.93
C ASN A 231 2.94 0.22 -26.67
N ILE A 232 2.51 0.15 -25.40
CA ILE A 232 1.07 0.25 -25.04
C ILE A 232 0.47 1.56 -25.55
N LEU A 233 1.16 2.69 -25.36
CA LEU A 233 0.69 3.99 -25.83
C LEU A 233 0.67 4.10 -27.37
N GLN A 234 1.61 3.45 -28.06
CA GLN A 234 1.65 3.43 -29.53
C GLN A 234 0.54 2.56 -30.11
N GLU A 235 0.36 1.34 -29.60
CA GLU A 235 -0.67 0.40 -30.04
C GLU A 235 -2.09 0.90 -29.79
N SER A 236 -2.28 1.74 -28.77
CA SER A 236 -3.57 2.35 -28.44
C SER A 236 -3.82 3.69 -29.13
N GLY A 237 -2.91 4.17 -29.99
CA GLY A 237 -3.01 5.47 -30.66
C GLY A 237 -2.72 6.68 -29.77
N LEU A 238 -2.61 6.50 -28.45
CA LEU A 238 -2.47 7.58 -27.47
C LEU A 238 -1.09 8.26 -27.48
N TRP A 239 -0.06 7.65 -28.07
CA TRP A 239 1.32 8.16 -28.02
C TRP A 239 1.43 9.63 -28.46
N THR A 240 0.74 10.00 -29.54
CA THR A 240 0.78 11.37 -30.07
C THR A 240 -0.01 12.37 -29.22
N GLU A 241 -1.02 11.90 -28.50
CA GLU A 241 -1.87 12.71 -27.61
C GLU A 241 -1.22 12.98 -26.23
N THR A 242 -0.28 12.13 -25.80
CA THR A 242 0.45 12.35 -24.53
C THR A 242 1.38 13.57 -24.55
N CYS A 243 1.69 14.15 -23.38
CA CYS A 243 2.63 15.26 -23.28
C CYS A 243 4.05 14.90 -23.77
N ALA A 244 4.79 15.92 -24.23
CA ALA A 244 6.18 15.76 -24.64
C ALA A 244 7.09 15.28 -23.50
N SER A 245 6.81 15.69 -22.26
CA SER A 245 7.50 15.24 -21.05
C SER A 245 7.40 13.72 -20.86
N ILE A 246 6.19 13.17 -20.99
CA ILE A 246 5.92 11.73 -20.90
C ILE A 246 6.64 10.98 -22.02
N ARG A 247 6.53 11.44 -23.27
CA ARG A 247 7.22 10.81 -24.41
C ARG A 247 8.73 10.81 -24.20
N SER A 248 9.30 11.93 -23.76
CA SER A 248 10.73 12.05 -23.45
C SER A 248 11.16 11.11 -22.33
N ALA A 249 10.35 11.00 -21.27
CA ALA A 249 10.62 10.10 -20.16
C ALA A 249 10.60 8.62 -20.58
N LEU A 250 9.66 8.21 -21.44
CA LEU A 250 9.54 6.84 -21.95
C LEU A 250 10.50 6.51 -23.10
N ALA A 251 11.11 7.51 -23.73
CA ALA A 251 12.16 7.32 -24.73
C ALA A 251 13.51 6.93 -24.10
N ARG A 252 13.74 7.31 -22.84
CA ARG A 252 14.97 6.97 -22.10
C ARG A 252 15.04 5.47 -21.81
N PRO A 253 16.24 4.86 -21.78
CA PRO A 253 16.40 3.48 -21.35
C PRO A 253 15.93 3.31 -19.90
N ASP A 254 15.53 2.11 -19.51
CA ASP A 254 15.26 1.82 -18.10
C ASP A 254 16.52 2.08 -17.27
N PRO A 255 16.39 2.64 -16.05
CA PRO A 255 17.53 2.72 -15.16
C PRO A 255 18.06 1.31 -14.87
N PRO A 256 19.38 1.16 -14.62
CA PRO A 256 19.91 -0.10 -14.14
C PRO A 256 19.19 -0.52 -12.85
N LEU A 257 19.04 -1.83 -12.64
CA LEU A 257 18.50 -2.35 -11.39
C LEU A 257 19.49 -2.03 -10.27
N GLU A 258 19.23 -0.95 -9.55
CA GLU A 258 19.97 -0.62 -8.33
C GLU A 258 19.83 -1.74 -7.30
N ARG A 259 20.92 -2.01 -6.59
CA ARG A 259 20.97 -3.01 -5.52
C ARG A 259 20.27 -2.47 -4.28
N ALA A 260 18.96 -2.73 -4.19
CA ALA A 260 18.24 -2.65 -2.93
C ALA A 260 18.32 -4.00 -2.20
N ARG A 261 18.33 -3.98 -0.87
CA ARG A 261 18.09 -5.19 -0.07
C ARG A 261 16.69 -5.72 -0.39
N HIS A 262 16.49 -7.03 -0.36
CA HIS A 262 15.17 -7.62 -0.55
C HIS A 262 14.22 -7.13 0.57
N PRO A 263 13.12 -6.42 0.22
CA PRO A 263 12.17 -5.94 1.21
C PRO A 263 11.41 -7.11 1.85
N MET A 264 11.15 -7.00 3.15
CA MET A 264 10.24 -7.89 3.85
C MET A 264 8.83 -7.34 3.72
N ASN A 265 7.98 -8.01 2.96
CA ASN A 265 6.60 -7.60 2.73
C ASN A 265 5.66 -8.53 3.49
N ILE A 266 4.94 -7.99 4.47
CA ILE A 266 4.04 -8.76 5.33
C ILE A 266 2.61 -8.29 5.09
N LEU A 267 1.78 -9.22 4.63
CA LEU A 267 0.35 -8.99 4.49
C LEU A 267 -0.31 -9.14 5.86
N ILE A 268 -0.68 -8.03 6.49
CA ILE A 268 -1.26 -8.01 7.84
C ILE A 268 -2.79 -8.01 7.81
N GLY A 269 -3.41 -7.80 6.65
CA GLY A 269 -4.86 -7.88 6.50
C GLY A 269 -5.29 -7.98 5.04
N ASN A 270 -6.33 -8.78 4.81
CA ASN A 270 -6.93 -9.04 3.50
C ASN A 270 -8.37 -9.54 3.66
N ASN A 271 -9.07 -9.72 2.53
CA ASN A 271 -10.44 -10.24 2.53
C ASN A 271 -10.57 -11.64 3.16
N SER A 272 -9.56 -12.50 2.97
CA SER A 272 -9.60 -13.86 3.53
C SER A 272 -9.65 -13.86 5.07
N ARG A 273 -8.93 -12.95 5.73
CA ARG A 273 -8.96 -12.79 7.18
C ARG A 273 -10.34 -12.33 7.68
N VAL A 274 -10.98 -11.40 6.96
CA VAL A 274 -12.33 -10.91 7.28
C VAL A 274 -13.37 -12.02 7.16
N VAL A 275 -13.35 -12.77 6.06
CA VAL A 275 -14.25 -13.91 5.83
C VAL A 275 -14.02 -15.01 6.88
N HIS A 276 -12.77 -15.27 7.25
CA HIS A 276 -12.44 -16.26 8.28
C HIS A 276 -12.99 -15.83 9.65
N ALA A 277 -12.81 -14.56 10.04
CA ALA A 277 -13.31 -14.04 11.31
C ALA A 277 -14.85 -14.08 11.39
N ALA A 278 -15.53 -13.75 10.29
CA ALA A 278 -16.99 -13.91 10.17
C ALA A 278 -17.41 -15.37 10.36
N GLY A 279 -16.70 -16.30 9.72
CA GLY A 279 -16.96 -17.73 9.82
C GLY A 279 -16.72 -18.28 11.24
N GLN A 280 -15.65 -17.84 11.91
CA GLN A 280 -15.38 -18.20 13.30
C GLN A 280 -16.51 -17.72 14.23
N GLN A 281 -16.99 -16.49 14.04
CA GLN A 281 -18.10 -15.96 14.84
C GLN A 281 -19.40 -16.73 14.58
N ALA A 282 -19.70 -17.07 13.33
CA ALA A 282 -20.87 -17.87 13.00
C ALA A 282 -20.78 -19.27 13.62
N HIS A 283 -19.59 -19.90 13.59
CA HIS A 283 -19.38 -21.19 14.24
C HIS A 283 -19.53 -21.09 15.77
N ALA A 284 -19.03 -20.02 16.39
CA ALA A 284 -19.18 -19.77 17.83
C ALA A 284 -20.64 -19.58 18.26
N LEU A 285 -21.49 -19.08 17.35
CA LEU A 285 -22.94 -18.98 17.52
C LEU A 285 -23.67 -20.31 17.24
N GLY A 286 -22.97 -21.38 16.88
CA GLY A 286 -23.53 -22.71 16.66
C GLY A 286 -24.00 -22.99 15.23
N PHE A 287 -23.66 -22.14 14.25
CA PHE A 287 -23.95 -22.41 12.84
C PHE A 287 -22.93 -23.38 12.23
N SER A 288 -23.39 -24.20 11.27
CA SER A 288 -22.49 -24.88 10.34
C SER A 288 -22.02 -23.90 9.27
N VAL A 289 -20.72 -23.79 9.06
CA VAL A 289 -20.10 -22.75 8.23
C VAL A 289 -19.29 -23.37 7.10
N LYS A 290 -19.50 -22.87 5.87
CA LYS A 290 -18.67 -23.19 4.71
C LYS A 290 -18.29 -21.89 4.01
N THR A 291 -16.98 -21.66 3.85
CA THR A 291 -16.50 -20.55 3.01
C THR A 291 -16.62 -20.96 1.54
N VAL A 292 -17.41 -20.20 0.78
CA VAL A 292 -17.61 -20.46 -0.67
C VAL A 292 -16.44 -19.92 -1.49
N THR A 293 -16.09 -18.65 -1.29
CA THR A 293 -14.96 -18.00 -1.98
C THR A 293 -14.52 -16.74 -1.21
N THR A 294 -13.25 -16.36 -1.37
CA THR A 294 -12.70 -15.05 -0.95
C THR A 294 -12.28 -14.20 -2.14
N LYS A 295 -12.56 -14.68 -3.36
CA LYS A 295 -12.08 -14.13 -4.64
C LYS A 295 -13.22 -13.82 -5.62
N MET A 296 -14.43 -13.59 -5.11
CA MET A 296 -15.59 -13.26 -5.92
C MET A 296 -15.31 -12.02 -6.78
N GLN A 297 -15.56 -12.15 -8.09
CA GLN A 297 -15.41 -11.09 -9.09
C GLN A 297 -16.50 -11.32 -10.15
N GLY A 298 -17.12 -10.24 -10.63
CA GLY A 298 -18.18 -10.27 -11.64
C GLY A 298 -19.05 -9.02 -11.55
N GLU A 299 -20.06 -8.94 -12.41
CA GLU A 299 -21.07 -7.90 -12.35
C GLU A 299 -21.88 -8.02 -11.06
N ALA A 300 -22.10 -6.92 -10.32
CA ALA A 300 -22.62 -6.96 -8.96
C ALA A 300 -24.04 -7.57 -8.85
N ARG A 301 -24.82 -7.54 -9.92
CA ARG A 301 -26.15 -8.18 -9.99
C ARG A 301 -26.08 -9.70 -10.22
N GLU A 302 -24.95 -10.20 -10.70
CA GLU A 302 -24.73 -11.59 -11.13
C GLU A 302 -23.92 -12.41 -10.13
N VAL A 303 -23.29 -11.78 -9.13
CA VAL A 303 -22.47 -12.43 -8.09
C VAL A 303 -23.07 -12.34 -6.69
#